data_AF-A0A164K2D3-F1
#
_entry.id   AF-A0A164K2D3-F1
#
_cell.length_a   1.000
_cell.length_b   1.000
_cell.length_c   1.000
_cell.angle_alpha   90.00
_cell.angle_beta   90.00
_cell.angle_gamma   90.00
#
_symmetry.space_group_name_H-M   'P 1'
#
loop_
_entity.id
_entity.type
_entity.pdbx_description
1 polymer ?
#
loop_
_entity_poly.entity_id
_entity_poly.type
_entity_poly.pdbx_seq_one_letter_code
_entity_poly.pdbx_strand_id
1 'polypeptide(L)'
;MDSRVAALRCLDDPQQQARAVTVLLSQARTGLLAAVAAQDLPRIVEFKAKAAAIQEIAKQLRLGKEMQLDAAEFCRRAERGLGVAIREGQAHGTVETKSEASARGAAIRDGVVAYDNVKPKPTDFAGVHELSNTQGGIYHLTDGISDEQFDDVIAEAKAEGNLSRANVARKCTDRAKPPVPEREPEHPQPIPALGARGSGGPKGDPNEMLGNIDGMLRGIVATLEFIRPQDIRDGERKPLTDGISRSLAMIRKHVKEIANG
;
A
#
# COMPACT_ATOMS: atom_id res chain seq x y z
N MET A 1 9.88 -25.39 -5.93
CA MET A 1 8.74 -25.14 -6.86
C MET A 1 8.88 -25.93 -8.15
N ASP A 2 10.11 -26.17 -8.63
CA ASP A 2 10.41 -26.81 -9.91
C ASP A 2 9.75 -28.19 -10.13
N SER A 3 9.60 -29.01 -9.08
CA SER A 3 8.95 -30.33 -9.21
C SER A 3 7.46 -30.25 -9.56
N ARG A 4 6.76 -29.21 -9.09
CA ARG A 4 5.31 -29.06 -9.30
C ARG A 4 5.00 -28.45 -10.66
N VAL A 5 5.84 -27.52 -11.11
CA VAL A 5 5.79 -26.97 -12.48
C VAL A 5 6.12 -28.07 -13.48
N ALA A 6 7.15 -28.87 -13.22
CA ALA A 6 7.50 -30.02 -14.05
C ALA A 6 6.35 -31.03 -14.16
N ALA A 7 5.72 -31.40 -13.03
CA ALA A 7 4.57 -32.31 -13.02
C ALA A 7 3.37 -31.77 -13.82
N LEU A 8 3.09 -30.46 -13.75
CA LEU A 8 2.03 -29.84 -14.53
C LEU A 8 2.38 -29.72 -16.02
N ARG A 9 3.65 -29.51 -16.37
CA ARG A 9 4.12 -29.49 -17.76
C ARG A 9 4.04 -30.86 -18.43
N CYS A 10 4.07 -31.94 -17.66
CA CYS A 10 3.84 -33.29 -18.16
C CYS A 10 2.36 -33.55 -18.53
N LEU A 11 1.44 -32.62 -18.26
CA LEU A 11 0.10 -32.67 -18.82
C LEU A 11 0.16 -32.17 -20.26
N ASP A 12 -0.17 -33.06 -21.21
CA ASP A 12 0.02 -32.85 -22.65
C ASP A 12 -0.88 -31.75 -23.26
N ASP A 13 -1.92 -31.32 -22.54
CA ASP A 13 -2.91 -30.36 -23.02
C ASP A 13 -2.96 -29.08 -22.15
N PRO A 14 -2.81 -27.87 -22.75
CA PRO A 14 -3.00 -26.60 -22.06
C PRO A 14 -4.32 -26.48 -21.28
N GLN A 15 -5.42 -27.11 -21.73
CA GLN A 15 -6.68 -27.10 -20.98
C GLN A 15 -6.61 -27.98 -19.72
N GLN A 16 -5.83 -29.07 -19.72
CA GLN A 16 -5.59 -29.87 -18.52
C GLN A 16 -4.72 -29.10 -17.52
N GLN A 17 -3.71 -28.39 -18.00
CA GLN A 17 -2.87 -27.51 -17.18
C GLN A 17 -3.69 -26.40 -16.52
N ALA A 18 -4.56 -25.72 -17.29
CA ALA A 18 -5.45 -24.70 -16.78
C ALA A 18 -6.42 -25.26 -15.72
N ARG A 19 -7.06 -26.41 -15.98
CA ARG A 19 -7.94 -27.09 -15.02
C ARG A 19 -7.23 -27.45 -13.73
N ALA A 20 -6.01 -27.98 -13.82
CA ALA A 20 -5.22 -28.32 -12.64
C ALA A 20 -4.88 -27.07 -11.80
N VAL A 21 -4.51 -25.95 -12.43
CA VAL A 21 -4.29 -24.68 -11.72
C VAL A 21 -5.58 -24.13 -11.11
N THR A 22 -6.72 -24.24 -11.78
CA THR A 22 -8.04 -23.87 -11.20
C THR A 22 -8.36 -24.68 -9.94
N VAL A 23 -8.07 -25.99 -9.94
CA VAL A 23 -8.26 -26.84 -8.76
C VAL A 23 -7.36 -26.40 -7.62
N LEU A 24 -6.08 -26.13 -7.90
CA LEU A 24 -5.14 -25.61 -6.89
C LEU A 24 -5.61 -24.27 -6.30
N LEU A 25 -6.07 -23.34 -7.15
CA LEU A 25 -6.62 -22.04 -6.72
C LEU A 25 -7.85 -22.23 -5.84
N SER A 26 -8.77 -23.10 -6.24
CA SER A 26 -10.02 -23.33 -5.50
C SER A 26 -9.75 -23.91 -4.12
N GLN A 27 -8.92 -24.95 -4.03
CA GLN A 27 -8.53 -25.56 -2.75
C GLN A 27 -7.80 -24.56 -1.84
N ALA A 28 -6.87 -23.79 -2.40
CA ALA A 28 -6.13 -22.80 -1.63
C ALA A 28 -7.03 -21.65 -1.16
N ARG A 29 -8.01 -21.22 -1.96
CA ARG A 29 -8.99 -20.19 -1.59
C ARG A 29 -9.86 -20.64 -0.42
N THR A 30 -10.41 -21.85 -0.47
CA THR A 30 -11.22 -22.39 0.64
C THR A 30 -10.39 -22.49 1.93
N GLY A 31 -9.16 -22.97 1.83
CA GLY A 31 -8.27 -23.05 2.99
C GLY A 31 -7.88 -21.68 3.56
N LEU A 32 -7.63 -20.68 2.71
CA LEU A 32 -7.36 -19.31 3.15
C LEU A 32 -8.56 -18.71 3.88
N LEU A 33 -9.77 -18.85 3.34
CA LEU A 33 -10.99 -18.34 3.98
C LEU A 33 -11.19 -18.95 5.37
N ALA A 34 -10.98 -20.26 5.50
CA ALA A 34 -11.05 -20.93 6.80
C ALA A 34 -9.98 -20.41 7.79
N ALA A 35 -8.74 -20.18 7.32
CA ALA A 35 -7.67 -19.65 8.15
C ALA A 35 -7.93 -18.20 8.59
N VAL A 36 -8.46 -17.35 7.70
CA VAL A 36 -8.86 -15.97 8.02
C VAL A 36 -10.00 -15.97 9.03
N ALA A 37 -11.05 -16.77 8.82
CA ALA A 37 -12.17 -16.88 9.75
C ALA A 37 -11.75 -17.37 11.14
N ALA A 38 -10.72 -18.22 11.23
CA ALA A 38 -10.15 -18.72 12.47
C ALA A 38 -9.10 -17.79 13.10
N GLN A 39 -8.76 -16.66 12.46
CA GLN A 39 -7.64 -15.78 12.84
C GLN A 39 -6.29 -16.53 13.00
N ASP A 40 -6.09 -17.59 12.23
CA ASP A 40 -4.88 -18.43 12.27
C ASP A 40 -3.77 -17.81 11.41
N LEU A 41 -3.04 -16.85 12.00
CA LEU A 41 -1.95 -16.12 11.35
C LEU A 41 -0.88 -17.04 10.70
N PRO A 42 -0.33 -18.06 11.39
CA PRO A 42 0.58 -19.01 10.77
C PRO A 42 -0.01 -19.67 9.50
N ARG A 43 -1.27 -20.10 9.56
CA ARG A 43 -1.91 -20.75 8.43
C ARG A 43 -2.21 -19.78 7.27
N ILE A 44 -2.54 -18.52 7.57
CA ILE A 44 -2.69 -17.47 6.54
C ILE A 44 -1.36 -17.24 5.81
N VAL A 45 -0.23 -17.21 6.53
CA VAL A 45 1.12 -17.09 5.93
C VAL A 45 1.40 -18.25 4.97
N GLU A 46 1.07 -19.48 5.35
CA GLU A 46 1.21 -20.64 4.47
C GLU A 46 0.36 -20.50 3.20
N PHE A 47 -0.90 -20.07 3.33
CA PHE A 47 -1.79 -19.89 2.18
C PHE A 47 -1.35 -18.73 1.28
N LYS A 48 -0.79 -17.66 1.84
CA LYS A 48 -0.18 -16.59 1.05
C LYS A 48 1.04 -17.12 0.25
N ALA A 49 1.89 -17.94 0.86
CA ALA A 49 3.00 -18.57 0.15
C ALA A 49 2.51 -19.51 -0.96
N LYS A 50 1.43 -20.28 -0.72
CA LYS A 50 0.77 -21.09 -1.74
C LYS A 50 0.20 -20.23 -2.88
N ALA A 51 -0.42 -19.09 -2.57
CA ALA A 51 -0.94 -18.15 -3.57
C ALA A 51 0.18 -17.66 -4.48
N ALA A 52 1.29 -17.18 -3.90
CA ALA A 52 2.45 -16.72 -4.65
C ALA A 52 3.03 -17.82 -5.55
N ALA A 53 3.07 -19.07 -5.05
CA ALA A 53 3.50 -20.23 -5.82
C ALA A 53 2.60 -20.51 -7.02
N ILE A 54 1.28 -20.46 -6.83
CA ILE A 54 0.32 -20.71 -7.90
C ILE A 54 0.39 -19.60 -8.96
N GLN A 55 0.55 -18.34 -8.55
CA GLN A 55 0.75 -17.22 -9.47
C GLN A 55 2.01 -17.40 -10.32
N GLU A 56 3.10 -17.85 -9.72
CA GLU A 56 4.34 -18.11 -10.46
C GLU A 56 4.20 -19.30 -11.42
N ILE A 57 3.54 -20.38 -11.00
CA ILE A 57 3.19 -21.51 -11.88
C ILE A 57 2.38 -21.02 -13.09
N ALA A 58 1.35 -20.20 -12.88
CA ALA A 58 0.50 -19.69 -13.96
C ALA A 58 1.30 -18.87 -15.00
N LYS A 59 2.29 -18.09 -14.55
CA LYS A 59 3.21 -17.36 -15.43
C LYS A 59 4.16 -18.30 -16.18
N GLN A 60 4.76 -19.26 -15.48
CA GLN A 60 5.75 -20.20 -16.05
C GLN A 60 5.13 -21.17 -17.06
N LEU A 61 3.85 -21.50 -16.89
CA LEU A 61 3.05 -22.28 -17.84
C LEU A 61 2.46 -21.40 -18.96
N ARG A 62 2.65 -20.08 -18.92
CA ARG A 62 2.10 -19.11 -19.87
C ARG A 62 0.59 -19.28 -20.08
N LEU A 63 -0.14 -19.55 -18.99
CA LEU A 63 -1.59 -19.70 -19.04
C LEU A 63 -2.23 -18.40 -19.54
N GLY A 64 -3.47 -18.49 -20.02
CA GLY A 64 -4.23 -17.34 -20.51
C GLY A 64 -4.27 -16.20 -19.50
N LYS A 65 -4.37 -14.96 -19.99
CA LYS A 65 -4.32 -13.74 -19.17
C LYS A 65 -5.32 -13.77 -18.02
N GLU A 66 -6.54 -14.26 -18.25
CA GLU A 66 -7.57 -14.46 -17.21
C GLU A 66 -7.08 -15.32 -16.05
N MET A 67 -6.47 -16.48 -16.32
CA MET A 67 -5.95 -17.36 -15.28
C MET A 67 -4.80 -16.73 -14.50
N GLN A 68 -3.95 -15.97 -15.17
CA GLN A 68 -2.88 -15.22 -14.50
C GLN A 68 -3.45 -14.12 -13.60
N LEU A 69 -4.53 -13.46 -14.04
CA LEU A 69 -5.24 -12.45 -13.24
C LEU A 69 -5.94 -13.10 -12.04
N ASP A 70 -6.61 -14.25 -12.19
CA ASP A 70 -7.21 -14.99 -11.08
C ASP A 70 -6.19 -15.39 -10.01
N ALA A 71 -5.01 -15.87 -10.45
CA ALA A 71 -3.94 -16.20 -9.52
C ALA A 71 -3.34 -14.94 -8.84
N ALA A 72 -3.23 -13.83 -9.58
CA ALA A 72 -2.79 -12.56 -9.00
C ALA A 72 -3.80 -12.01 -7.97
N GLU A 73 -5.09 -12.09 -8.27
CA GLU A 73 -6.19 -11.72 -7.38
C GLU A 73 -6.10 -12.52 -6.07
N PHE A 74 -5.91 -13.84 -6.17
CA PHE A 74 -5.77 -14.70 -5.00
C PHE A 74 -4.59 -14.27 -4.11
N CYS A 75 -3.45 -13.89 -4.69
CA CYS A 75 -2.34 -13.30 -3.92
C CYS A 75 -2.73 -12.01 -3.21
N ARG A 76 -3.44 -11.09 -3.88
CA ARG A 76 -3.87 -9.81 -3.27
C ARG A 76 -4.79 -10.05 -2.08
N ARG A 77 -5.75 -10.98 -2.23
CA ARG A 77 -6.69 -11.38 -1.17
C ARG A 77 -5.96 -12.01 0.02
N ALA A 78 -4.96 -12.87 -0.23
CA ALA A 78 -4.14 -13.46 0.84
C ALA A 78 -3.30 -12.42 1.58
N GLU A 79 -2.70 -11.46 0.87
CA GLU A 79 -1.97 -10.35 1.47
C GLU A 79 -2.86 -9.48 2.36
N ARG A 80 -4.06 -9.12 1.88
CA ARG A 80 -5.03 -8.39 2.69
C ARG A 80 -5.49 -9.19 3.90
N GLY A 81 -5.85 -10.47 3.72
CA GLY A 81 -6.28 -11.33 4.83
C GLY A 81 -5.23 -11.42 5.94
N LEU A 82 -3.94 -11.47 5.58
CA LEU A 82 -2.85 -11.40 6.54
C LEU A 82 -2.82 -10.04 7.27
N GLY A 83 -2.96 -8.94 6.54
CA GLY A 83 -3.02 -7.60 7.12
C GLY A 83 -4.17 -7.44 8.11
N VAL A 84 -5.38 -7.85 7.73
CA VAL A 84 -6.57 -7.82 8.59
C VAL A 84 -6.35 -8.64 9.85
N ALA A 85 -5.90 -9.89 9.73
CA ALA A 85 -5.66 -10.76 10.87
C ALA A 85 -4.57 -10.20 11.82
N ILE A 86 -3.54 -9.53 11.29
CA ILE A 86 -2.54 -8.84 12.11
C ILE A 86 -3.19 -7.68 12.88
N ARG A 87 -4.02 -6.87 12.21
CA ARG A 87 -4.71 -5.73 12.84
C ARG A 87 -5.71 -6.18 13.91
N GLU A 88 -6.46 -7.24 13.65
CA GLU A 88 -7.36 -7.85 14.63
C GLU A 88 -6.60 -8.44 15.80
N GLY A 89 -5.50 -9.16 15.55
CA GLY A 89 -4.64 -9.67 16.61
C GLY A 89 -4.03 -8.56 17.48
N GLN A 90 -3.69 -7.40 16.87
CA GLN A 90 -3.26 -6.21 17.60
C GLN A 90 -4.40 -5.64 18.47
N ALA A 91 -5.63 -5.57 17.93
CA ALA A 91 -6.79 -5.09 18.68
C ALA A 91 -7.16 -6.02 19.85
N HIS A 92 -7.01 -7.33 19.68
CA HIS A 92 -7.24 -8.35 20.71
C HIS A 92 -6.04 -8.53 21.66
N GLY A 93 -4.92 -7.84 21.43
CA GLY A 93 -3.72 -7.95 22.24
C GLY A 93 -2.97 -9.27 22.11
N THR A 94 -3.24 -10.08 21.10
CA THR A 94 -2.53 -11.34 20.79
C THR A 94 -1.33 -11.14 19.87
N VAL A 95 -1.25 -10.00 19.18
CA VAL A 95 -0.10 -9.56 18.38
C VAL A 95 0.44 -8.25 18.92
N GLU A 96 1.77 -8.10 18.93
CA GLU A 96 2.44 -6.90 19.42
C GLU A 96 2.05 -5.65 18.61
N THR A 97 1.74 -4.57 19.32
CA THR A 97 1.53 -3.23 18.78
C THR A 97 2.82 -2.42 18.74
N LYS A 98 2.85 -1.34 17.96
CA LYS A 98 4.03 -0.45 17.88
C LYS A 98 4.40 0.17 19.24
N SER A 99 3.40 0.51 20.06
CA SER A 99 3.61 1.04 21.42
C SER A 99 4.25 0.00 22.34
N GLU A 100 3.76 -1.24 22.31
CA GLU A 100 4.34 -2.34 23.09
C GLU A 100 5.77 -2.64 22.63
N ALA A 101 6.03 -2.65 21.32
CA ALA A 101 7.38 -2.83 20.78
C ALA A 101 8.36 -1.75 21.26
N SER A 102 7.90 -0.49 21.31
CA SER A 102 8.69 0.63 21.83
C SER A 102 8.99 0.50 23.33
N ALA A 103 7.98 0.11 24.12
CA ALA A 103 8.14 -0.11 25.56
C ALA A 103 9.09 -1.28 25.86
N ARG A 104 8.96 -2.38 25.10
CA ARG A 104 9.88 -3.52 25.17
C ARG A 104 11.31 -3.16 24.80
N GLY A 105 11.49 -2.35 23.74
CA GLY A 105 12.82 -1.90 23.32
C GLY A 105 13.56 -1.13 24.42
N ALA A 106 12.84 -0.33 25.21
CA ALA A 106 13.39 0.34 26.39
C ALA A 106 13.68 -0.67 27.52
N ALA A 107 12.71 -1.53 27.85
CA ALA A 107 12.86 -2.50 28.95
C ALA A 107 13.98 -3.54 28.72
N ILE A 108 14.20 -3.98 27.46
CA ILE A 108 15.31 -4.87 27.11
C ILE A 108 16.65 -4.16 27.24
N ARG A 109 16.74 -2.89 26.81
CA ARG A 109 17.96 -2.08 26.95
C ARG A 109 18.36 -1.91 28.42
N ASP A 110 17.36 -1.77 29.28
CA ASP A 110 17.54 -1.58 30.71
C ASP A 110 17.68 -2.92 31.48
N GLY A 111 17.67 -4.06 30.78
CA GLY A 111 17.85 -5.39 31.38
C GLY A 111 16.67 -5.89 32.22
N VAL A 112 15.50 -5.28 32.06
CA VAL A 112 14.30 -5.51 32.91
C VAL A 112 13.48 -6.71 32.42
N VAL A 113 13.55 -7.06 31.14
CA VAL A 113 12.69 -8.10 30.52
C VAL A 113 13.52 -9.09 29.68
N ALA A 114 13.29 -10.38 29.91
CA ALA A 114 13.82 -11.48 29.09
C ALA A 114 12.94 -11.74 27.84
N TYR A 115 13.54 -12.25 26.77
CA TYR A 115 12.90 -12.44 25.46
C TYR A 115 11.79 -13.51 25.42
N ASP A 116 11.65 -14.30 26.48
CA ASP A 116 10.99 -15.61 26.40
C ASP A 116 9.45 -15.55 26.53
N ASN A 117 8.90 -14.37 26.82
CA ASN A 117 7.44 -14.14 27.00
C ASN A 117 6.92 -12.94 26.17
N VAL A 118 7.42 -12.79 24.94
CA VAL A 118 7.03 -11.68 24.07
C VAL A 118 5.93 -12.14 23.11
N LYS A 119 4.86 -11.33 22.99
CA LYS A 119 3.80 -11.54 22.00
C LYS A 119 4.41 -11.67 20.59
N PRO A 120 3.84 -12.48 19.70
CA PRO A 120 4.22 -12.49 18.29
C PRO A 120 4.21 -11.07 17.74
N LYS A 121 5.28 -10.67 17.05
CA LYS A 121 5.37 -9.37 16.38
C LYS A 121 4.86 -9.53 14.95
N PRO A 122 4.32 -8.46 14.32
CA PRO A 122 3.91 -8.51 12.91
C PRO A 122 5.01 -9.05 11.98
N THR A 123 6.29 -8.80 12.33
CA THR A 123 7.44 -9.27 11.55
C THR A 123 7.74 -10.77 11.67
N ASP A 124 7.07 -11.50 12.56
CA ASP A 124 7.10 -12.97 12.60
C ASP A 124 6.25 -13.57 11.47
N PHE A 125 5.30 -12.79 10.92
CA PHE A 125 4.37 -13.25 9.88
C PHE A 125 4.69 -12.70 8.49
N ALA A 126 5.23 -11.48 8.40
CA ALA A 126 5.65 -10.89 7.12
C ALA A 126 6.82 -9.91 7.32
N GLY A 127 7.76 -9.87 6.36
CA GLY A 127 8.92 -8.98 6.47
C GLY A 127 8.54 -7.49 6.54
N VAL A 128 9.40 -6.64 7.12
CA VAL A 128 9.13 -5.19 7.29
C VAL A 128 8.74 -4.51 5.98
N HIS A 129 9.49 -4.75 4.91
CA HIS A 129 9.19 -4.20 3.58
C HIS A 129 7.90 -4.80 2.99
N GLU A 130 7.53 -6.01 3.40
CA GLU A 130 6.25 -6.57 2.98
C GLU A 130 5.09 -5.90 3.70
N LEU A 131 5.25 -5.52 4.96
CA LEU A 131 4.20 -4.87 5.75
C LEU A 131 3.99 -3.41 5.33
N SER A 132 5.07 -2.62 5.22
CA SER A 132 4.98 -1.15 5.15
C SER A 132 5.77 -0.48 4.03
N ASN A 133 6.16 -1.19 2.96
CA ASN A 133 6.84 -0.57 1.83
C ASN A 133 6.00 0.58 1.24
N THR A 134 6.66 1.71 0.95
CA THR A 134 6.09 2.99 0.50
C THR A 134 5.31 2.90 -0.80
N GLN A 135 5.50 1.84 -1.59
CA GLN A 135 4.79 1.63 -2.86
C GLN A 135 3.93 0.36 -2.90
N GLY A 136 3.54 -0.17 -1.74
CA GLY A 136 2.55 -1.25 -1.70
C GLY A 136 2.70 -2.29 -0.61
N GLY A 137 3.11 -1.90 0.60
CA GLY A 137 3.02 -2.78 1.78
C GLY A 137 1.62 -3.35 2.03
N ILE A 138 1.51 -4.47 2.78
CA ILE A 138 0.25 -5.16 3.12
C ILE A 138 -0.73 -4.19 3.76
N TYR A 139 -0.25 -3.27 4.60
CA TYR A 139 -1.10 -2.30 5.28
C TYR A 139 -1.78 -1.32 4.31
N HIS A 140 -1.24 -1.06 3.12
CA HIS A 140 -1.93 -0.27 2.10
C HIS A 140 -3.12 -0.99 1.47
N LEU A 141 -3.24 -2.32 1.65
CA LEU A 141 -4.38 -3.12 1.21
C LEU A 141 -5.44 -3.29 2.31
N THR A 142 -5.14 -2.80 3.52
CA THR A 142 -5.85 -3.17 4.76
C THR A 142 -6.36 -1.94 5.50
N ASP A 143 -5.48 -0.96 5.74
CA ASP A 143 -5.77 0.15 6.63
C ASP A 143 -6.71 1.15 5.95
N GLY A 144 -7.81 1.49 6.63
CA GLY A 144 -8.76 2.51 6.17
C GLY A 144 -9.66 2.08 5.01
N ILE A 145 -9.71 0.78 4.68
CA ILE A 145 -10.55 0.27 3.59
C ILE A 145 -11.45 -0.90 4.06
N SER A 146 -12.74 -0.85 3.72
CA SER A 146 -13.68 -1.94 4.02
C SER A 146 -13.47 -3.15 3.10
N ASP A 147 -14.11 -4.29 3.43
CA ASP A 147 -14.10 -5.48 2.58
C ASP A 147 -14.71 -5.19 1.20
N GLU A 148 -15.82 -4.46 1.18
CA GLU A 148 -16.53 -4.08 -0.06
C GLU A 148 -15.68 -3.15 -0.92
N GLN A 149 -15.06 -2.12 -0.30
CA GLN A 149 -14.19 -1.20 -1.02
C GLN A 149 -12.97 -1.93 -1.61
N PHE A 150 -12.44 -2.93 -0.92
CA PHE A 150 -11.35 -3.74 -1.44
C PHE A 150 -11.80 -4.63 -2.60
N ASP A 151 -12.96 -5.27 -2.50
CA ASP A 151 -13.53 -6.11 -3.56
C ASP A 151 -13.76 -5.29 -4.85
N ASP A 152 -14.24 -4.06 -4.72
CA ASP A 152 -14.36 -3.14 -5.85
C ASP A 152 -12.99 -2.80 -6.47
N VAL A 153 -11.97 -2.54 -5.65
CA VAL A 153 -10.61 -2.28 -6.14
C VAL A 153 -10.07 -3.47 -6.91
N ILE A 154 -10.33 -4.69 -6.43
CA ILE A 154 -9.94 -5.92 -7.12
C ILE A 154 -10.66 -6.03 -8.46
N ALA A 155 -11.98 -5.79 -8.50
CA ALA A 155 -12.75 -5.82 -9.74
C ALA A 155 -12.23 -4.79 -10.76
N GLU A 156 -11.97 -3.56 -10.31
CA GLU A 156 -11.43 -2.47 -11.13
C GLU A 156 -10.03 -2.82 -11.67
N ALA A 157 -9.12 -3.27 -10.81
CA ALA A 157 -7.76 -3.66 -11.19
C ALA A 157 -7.74 -4.88 -12.14
N LYS A 158 -8.72 -5.78 -12.00
CA LYS A 158 -8.91 -6.93 -12.90
C LYS A 158 -9.42 -6.49 -14.26
N ALA A 159 -10.38 -5.57 -14.31
CA ALA A 159 -10.88 -4.97 -15.56
C ALA A 159 -9.77 -4.21 -16.31
N GLU A 160 -8.86 -3.55 -15.58
CA GLU A 160 -7.64 -2.94 -16.14
C GLU A 160 -6.58 -3.96 -16.59
N GLY A 161 -6.75 -5.24 -16.26
CA GLY A 161 -5.74 -6.28 -16.49
C GLY A 161 -4.45 -6.11 -15.68
N ASN A 162 -4.51 -5.32 -14.59
CA ASN A 162 -3.36 -4.94 -13.76
C ASN A 162 -3.63 -5.15 -12.26
N LEU A 163 -3.53 -6.41 -11.82
CA LEU A 163 -3.55 -6.80 -10.41
C LEU A 163 -2.16 -6.76 -9.74
N SER A 164 -1.28 -5.88 -10.20
CA SER A 164 0.00 -5.67 -9.51
C SER A 164 -0.24 -5.11 -8.11
N ARG A 165 0.62 -5.49 -7.17
CA ARG A 165 0.56 -5.03 -5.78
C ARG A 165 0.48 -3.52 -5.65
N ALA A 166 1.34 -2.82 -6.39
CA ALA A 166 1.42 -1.37 -6.37
C ALA A 166 0.13 -0.72 -6.90
N ASN A 167 -0.47 -1.25 -7.97
CA ASN A 167 -1.72 -0.71 -8.49
C ASN A 167 -2.87 -0.86 -7.50
N VAL A 168 -3.03 -2.05 -6.92
CA VAL A 168 -4.08 -2.33 -5.92
C VAL A 168 -3.86 -1.49 -4.66
N ALA A 169 -2.63 -1.42 -4.15
CA ALA A 169 -2.29 -0.60 -2.98
C ALA A 169 -2.58 0.90 -3.20
N ARG A 170 -2.24 1.45 -4.38
CA ARG A 170 -2.56 2.83 -4.75
C ARG A 170 -4.06 3.05 -4.70
N LYS A 171 -4.85 2.21 -5.39
CA LYS A 171 -6.31 2.31 -5.43
C LYS A 171 -6.94 2.18 -4.03
N CYS A 172 -6.44 1.27 -3.21
CA CYS A 172 -6.90 1.12 -1.83
C CYS A 172 -6.60 2.38 -1.01
N THR A 173 -5.40 2.93 -1.14
CA THR A 173 -4.99 4.17 -0.48
C THR A 173 -5.83 5.37 -0.95
N ASP A 174 -6.21 5.41 -2.22
CA ASP A 174 -7.09 6.45 -2.76
C ASP A 174 -8.52 6.35 -2.22
N ARG A 175 -9.05 5.13 -2.01
CA ARG A 175 -10.36 4.90 -1.38
C ARG A 175 -10.38 5.10 0.14
N ALA A 176 -9.24 4.87 0.80
CA ALA A 176 -9.10 5.08 2.24
C ALA A 176 -9.06 6.57 2.64
N LYS A 177 -8.85 7.47 1.66
CA LYS A 177 -8.94 8.91 1.91
C LYS A 177 -10.41 9.28 2.12
N PRO A 178 -10.74 10.06 3.17
CA PRO A 178 -12.10 10.56 3.34
C PRO A 178 -12.50 11.38 2.10
N PRO A 179 -13.77 11.32 1.68
CA PRO A 179 -14.25 12.15 0.59
C PRO A 179 -13.93 13.61 0.93
N VAL A 180 -13.28 14.30 0.00
CA VAL A 180 -13.20 15.76 0.07
C VAL A 180 -14.65 16.23 0.10
N PRO A 181 -15.10 16.97 1.13
CA PRO A 181 -16.50 17.38 1.21
C PRO A 181 -16.85 18.11 -0.07
N GLU A 182 -17.84 17.57 -0.78
CA GLU A 182 -18.40 18.15 -1.99
C GLU A 182 -18.91 19.54 -1.60
N ARG A 183 -18.25 20.61 -2.07
CA ARG A 183 -18.75 21.97 -1.88
C ARG A 183 -20.00 22.10 -2.73
N GLU A 184 -21.17 22.06 -2.10
CA GLU A 184 -22.40 22.55 -2.70
C GLU A 184 -22.17 24.00 -3.21
N PRO A 185 -22.71 24.38 -4.38
CA PRO A 185 -22.53 25.72 -4.91
C PRO A 185 -23.33 26.71 -4.06
N GLU A 186 -22.70 27.28 -3.03
CA GLU A 186 -23.32 28.35 -2.25
C GLU A 186 -23.43 29.63 -3.08
N HIS A 187 -24.67 30.07 -3.30
CA HIS A 187 -24.99 31.40 -3.80
C HIS A 187 -24.37 32.47 -2.88
N PRO A 188 -23.80 33.55 -3.44
CA PRO A 188 -23.06 34.52 -2.66
C PRO A 188 -24.03 35.37 -1.82
N GLN A 189 -23.91 35.29 -0.50
CA GLN A 189 -24.50 36.27 0.41
C GLN A 189 -23.41 36.93 1.27
N PRO A 190 -23.54 38.22 1.58
CA PRO A 190 -22.48 39.05 2.12
C PRO A 190 -22.23 38.77 3.60
N ILE A 191 -20.98 38.86 4.02
CA ILE A 191 -20.50 38.52 5.38
C ILE A 191 -20.61 39.74 6.31
N PRO A 192 -21.37 39.69 7.43
CA PRO A 192 -21.12 40.51 8.61
C PRO A 192 -20.38 39.70 9.70
N ALA A 193 -19.59 40.42 10.50
CA ALA A 193 -18.44 39.91 11.24
C ALA A 193 -18.71 39.20 12.59
N LEU A 194 -17.64 38.52 13.04
CA LEU A 194 -17.20 38.13 14.40
C LEU A 194 -17.58 36.74 14.95
N GLY A 195 -16.53 35.92 15.19
CA GLY A 195 -16.34 35.24 16.48
C GLY A 195 -16.47 33.71 16.57
N ALA A 196 -15.31 33.06 16.78
CA ALA A 196 -15.06 31.72 17.35
C ALA A 196 -15.39 30.44 16.53
N ARG A 197 -14.34 29.82 15.96
CA ARG A 197 -14.25 28.36 15.76
C ARG A 197 -12.93 27.82 16.34
N GLY A 198 -13.03 26.72 17.09
CA GLY A 198 -11.91 25.95 17.61
C GLY A 198 -11.44 24.82 16.67
N SER A 199 -10.16 24.46 16.85
CA SER A 199 -9.39 23.29 16.36
C SER A 199 -9.32 23.06 14.83
N GLY A 200 -8.18 23.14 14.14
CA GLY A 200 -6.77 23.24 14.55
C GLY A 200 -5.87 22.79 13.39
N GLY A 201 -5.85 23.55 12.28
CA GLY A 201 -4.83 23.43 11.22
C GLY A 201 -3.50 24.05 11.64
N PRO A 202 -2.41 23.87 10.88
CA PRO A 202 -1.14 24.52 11.17
C PRO A 202 -1.36 26.03 11.26
N LYS A 203 -1.20 26.58 12.47
CA LYS A 203 -1.35 28.00 12.76
C LYS A 203 -0.10 28.72 12.26
N GLY A 204 -0.21 29.41 11.14
CA GLY A 204 0.81 30.31 10.62
C GLY A 204 0.15 31.42 9.82
N ASP A 205 0.67 32.65 9.92
CA ASP A 205 0.22 33.77 9.11
C ASP A 205 0.40 33.42 7.61
N PRO A 206 -0.62 33.58 6.74
CA PRO A 206 -0.48 33.30 5.31
C PRO A 206 0.72 34.00 4.67
N ASN A 207 1.11 35.19 5.14
CA ASN A 207 2.32 35.86 4.66
C ASN A 207 3.60 35.18 5.15
N GLU A 208 3.62 34.69 6.39
CA GLU A 208 4.71 33.86 6.93
C GLU A 208 4.81 32.53 6.17
N MET A 209 3.69 31.92 5.78
CA MET A 209 3.68 30.70 4.96
C MET A 209 4.20 30.97 3.55
N LEU A 210 3.81 32.08 2.92
CA LEU A 210 4.36 32.49 1.62
C LEU A 210 5.85 32.81 1.71
N GLY A 211 6.30 33.48 2.78
CA GLY A 211 7.71 33.75 3.06
C GLY A 211 8.51 32.46 3.29
N ASN A 212 7.95 31.49 4.00
CA ASN A 212 8.57 30.17 4.21
C ASN A 212 8.70 29.40 2.89
N ILE A 213 7.68 29.44 2.03
CA ILE A 213 7.72 28.82 0.69
C ILE A 213 8.77 29.51 -0.19
N ASP A 214 8.82 30.85 -0.22
CA ASP A 214 9.85 31.60 -0.96
C ASP A 214 11.27 31.23 -0.48
N GLY A 215 11.48 31.16 0.84
CA GLY A 215 12.76 30.75 1.43
C GLY A 215 13.17 29.32 1.05
N MET A 216 12.24 28.37 1.09
CA MET A 216 12.50 26.98 0.67
C MET A 216 12.85 26.90 -0.83
N LEU A 217 12.12 27.63 -1.69
CA LEU A 217 12.39 27.63 -3.14
C LEU A 217 13.77 28.24 -3.45
N ARG A 218 14.16 29.32 -2.77
CA ARG A 218 15.51 29.89 -2.89
C ARG A 218 16.60 28.90 -2.44
N GLY A 219 16.38 28.19 -1.34
CA GLY A 219 17.32 27.17 -0.85
C GLY A 219 17.47 26.00 -1.84
N ILE A 220 16.36 25.56 -2.44
CA ILE A 220 16.37 24.54 -3.50
C ILE A 220 17.17 25.03 -4.70
N VAL A 221 16.91 26.25 -5.19
CA VAL A 221 17.64 26.85 -6.33
C VAL A 221 19.14 26.92 -6.05
N ALA A 222 19.56 27.37 -4.86
CA ALA A 222 20.97 27.39 -4.47
C ALA A 222 21.60 25.99 -4.45
N THR A 223 20.83 24.96 -4.08
CA THR A 223 21.33 23.58 -4.07
C THR A 223 21.50 23.01 -5.48
N LEU A 224 20.64 23.41 -6.43
CA LEU A 224 20.72 22.95 -7.82
C LEU A 224 22.04 23.36 -8.50
N GLU A 225 22.67 24.46 -8.07
CA GLU A 225 23.96 24.93 -8.60
C GLU A 225 25.12 23.94 -8.32
N PHE A 226 24.99 23.12 -7.27
CA PHE A 226 26.01 22.14 -6.90
C PHE A 226 25.81 20.78 -7.59
N ILE A 227 24.71 20.58 -8.30
CA ILE A 227 24.41 19.33 -8.99
C ILE A 227 25.00 19.36 -10.38
N ARG A 228 25.99 18.50 -10.64
CA ARG A 228 26.56 18.35 -11.98
C ARG A 228 25.84 17.23 -12.72
N PRO A 229 25.44 17.42 -14.00
CA PRO A 229 24.71 16.39 -14.75
C PRO A 229 25.42 15.03 -14.80
N GLN A 230 26.76 15.03 -14.80
CA GLN A 230 27.58 13.82 -14.80
C GLN A 230 27.54 13.02 -13.49
N ASP A 231 27.13 13.64 -12.38
CA ASP A 231 27.03 12.98 -11.07
C ASP A 231 25.68 12.26 -10.88
N ILE A 232 24.77 12.40 -11.85
CA ILE A 232 23.45 11.77 -11.85
C ILE A 232 23.53 10.43 -12.60
N ARG A 233 23.07 9.35 -11.94
CA ARG A 233 23.04 7.99 -12.51
C ARG A 233 22.32 7.96 -13.87
N ASP A 234 22.91 7.21 -14.81
CA ASP A 234 22.31 6.97 -16.12
C ASP A 234 20.94 6.29 -15.97
N GLY A 235 19.93 6.87 -16.63
CA GLY A 235 18.52 6.46 -16.51
C GLY A 235 17.69 7.23 -15.47
N GLU A 236 18.33 7.89 -14.48
CA GLU A 236 17.61 8.67 -13.46
C GLU A 236 17.45 10.15 -13.82
N ARG A 237 18.30 10.67 -14.71
CA ARG A 237 18.31 12.08 -15.11
C ARG A 237 16.95 12.55 -15.61
N LYS A 238 16.36 11.84 -16.59
CA LYS A 238 15.09 12.22 -17.22
C LYS A 238 13.89 12.13 -16.25
N PRO A 239 13.70 11.02 -15.50
CA PRO A 239 12.64 10.95 -14.49
C PRO A 239 12.70 12.05 -13.42
N LEU A 240 13.91 12.38 -12.94
CA LEU A 240 14.11 13.41 -11.92
C LEU A 240 13.82 14.81 -12.47
N THR A 241 14.33 15.15 -13.66
CA THR A 241 14.06 16.45 -14.29
C THR A 241 12.58 16.63 -14.66
N ASP A 242 11.92 15.56 -15.12
CA ASP A 242 10.49 15.59 -15.44
C ASP A 242 9.64 15.78 -14.16
N GLY A 243 10.03 15.17 -13.04
CA GLY A 243 9.39 15.35 -11.73
C GLY A 243 9.50 16.78 -11.20
N ILE A 244 10.69 17.37 -11.29
CA ILE A 244 10.93 18.78 -10.91
C ILE A 244 10.09 19.71 -11.80
N SER A 245 10.06 19.45 -13.12
CA SER A 245 9.30 20.27 -14.07
C SER A 245 7.80 20.28 -13.80
N ARG A 246 7.21 19.11 -13.48
CA ARG A 246 5.79 19.01 -13.08
C ARG A 246 5.51 19.80 -11.79
N SER A 247 6.41 19.71 -10.81
CA SER A 247 6.27 20.43 -9.54
C SER A 247 6.30 21.94 -9.74
N LEU A 248 7.21 22.44 -10.59
CA LEU A 248 7.27 23.87 -10.97
C LEU A 248 6.01 24.35 -11.70
N ALA A 249 5.41 23.50 -12.55
CA ALA A 249 4.15 23.84 -13.23
C ALA A 249 3.00 24.04 -12.23
N MET A 250 2.91 23.19 -11.20
CA MET A 250 1.91 23.33 -10.14
C MET A 250 2.15 24.56 -9.27
N ILE A 251 3.40 24.82 -8.88
CA ILE A 251 3.76 26.02 -8.11
C ILE A 251 3.38 27.27 -8.89
N ARG A 252 3.73 27.36 -10.18
CA ARG A 252 3.37 28.51 -11.03
C ARG A 252 1.86 28.70 -11.12
N LYS A 253 1.10 27.61 -11.25
CA LYS A 253 -0.36 27.66 -11.27
C LYS A 253 -0.90 28.29 -9.98
N HIS A 254 -0.48 27.80 -8.81
CA HIS A 254 -0.96 28.30 -7.53
C HIS A 254 -0.47 29.73 -7.20
N VAL A 255 0.77 30.07 -7.52
CA VAL A 255 1.26 31.45 -7.38
C VAL A 255 0.47 32.40 -8.29
N LYS A 256 0.11 31.97 -9.50
CA LYS A 256 -0.75 32.75 -10.40
C LYS A 256 -2.17 32.91 -9.83
N GLU A 257 -2.74 31.88 -9.23
CA GLU A 257 -4.04 31.96 -8.55
C GLU A 257 -4.00 32.94 -7.36
N ILE A 258 -2.90 32.94 -6.58
CA ILE A 258 -2.69 33.87 -5.46
C ILE A 258 -2.47 35.31 -5.94
N ALA A 259 -1.74 35.52 -7.04
CA ALA A 259 -1.48 36.85 -7.58
C ALA A 259 -2.69 37.49 -8.28
N ASN A 260 -3.68 36.68 -8.68
CA ASN A 260 -4.90 37.13 -9.38
C ASN A 260 -6.17 37.05 -8.50
N GLY A 261 -6.05 36.61 -7.25
CA GLY A 261 -7.13 36.56 -6.26
C GLY A 261 -7.04 37.75 -5.31
#